data_AF-A0A965LRM0-F1
#
_entry.id   AF-A0A965LRM0-F1
#
_cell.length_a   1.000
_cell.length_b   1.000
_cell.length_c   1.000
_cell.angle_alpha   90.00
_cell.angle_beta   90.00
_cell.angle_gamma   90.00
#
_symmetry.space_group_name_H-M   'P 1'
#
loop_
_entity.id
_entity.type
_entity.pdbx_description
1 polymer ?
#
loop_
_entity_poly.entity_id
_entity_poly.type
_entity_poly.pdbx_seq_one_letter_code
_entity_poly.pdbx_strand_id
1 'polypeptide(L)'
;MSPSFVRAADERVNWPASVPFLLMHLVPFLAFFTGITLANVVLCVVLYVVRMFFITAGYHRYFAHRSYKLGRGMQFVMALGGTMSAQKGVLWWAGHHRDHHLYSDSERDIHSPKRGFWWSHVGWFLCDKYKDTPVDRIKDFASFPELRWLDTWNLVPPTALALAVLAFGGWGALVTGFFLSTILLYHGTFTINSLSHVFGRRRFATSDTSRNNWLLAMITLGEGWHNNHHHYRSSTNQGFYWWEFDASYYALRLLGVFGLVRETRRPPAEVLEKNRVRDGAFDIGIFEARFLKFKRRMDRAKKKGDAYYEVKRRELVAFLEDAKRSAAGMAWLAAHAYDPLISSFVGSR
;
A
#
# COMPACT_ATOMS: atom_id res chain seq x y z
N MET A 1 18.12 5.99 14.76
CA MET A 1 16.74 6.32 14.32
C MET A 1 16.72 6.50 12.79
N SER A 2 15.92 5.72 12.06
CA SER A 2 15.62 5.98 10.63
C SER A 2 15.13 7.44 10.51
N PRO A 3 15.44 8.22 9.45
CA PRO A 3 14.73 9.47 9.27
C PRO A 3 13.27 9.07 9.18
N SER A 4 12.44 9.69 10.02
CA SER A 4 11.01 9.53 9.92
C SER A 4 10.63 9.74 8.47
N PHE A 5 9.88 8.79 7.89
CA PHE A 5 9.15 9.08 6.68
C PHE A 5 8.31 10.33 7.00
N VAL A 6 8.73 11.49 6.48
CA VAL A 6 7.97 12.71 6.65
C VAL A 6 6.77 12.56 5.75
N ARG A 7 5.64 12.19 6.33
CA ARG A 7 4.37 12.07 5.61
C ARG A 7 4.02 13.45 5.05
N ALA A 8 3.63 13.48 3.78
CA ALA A 8 3.09 14.70 3.21
C ALA A 8 1.81 15.10 3.98
N ALA A 9 1.43 16.38 3.92
CA ALA A 9 0.30 16.89 4.70
C ALA A 9 -1.03 16.18 4.36
N ASP A 10 -1.16 15.72 3.10
CA ASP A 10 -2.27 14.94 2.56
C ASP A 10 -2.22 13.44 2.95
N GLU A 11 -1.11 12.96 3.51
CA GLU A 11 -0.90 11.56 3.94
C GLU A 11 -1.25 11.36 5.42
N ARG A 12 -2.43 11.83 5.80
CA ARG A 12 -2.96 11.72 7.16
C ARG A 12 -4.27 10.95 7.18
N VAL A 13 -4.54 10.32 8.31
CA VAL A 13 -5.83 9.67 8.57
C VAL A 13 -6.90 10.75 8.64
N ASN A 14 -7.97 10.59 7.87
CA ASN A 14 -9.15 11.43 8.01
C ASN A 14 -10.04 10.86 9.12
N TRP A 15 -9.86 11.36 10.35
CA TRP A 15 -10.62 10.88 11.50
C TRP A 15 -12.14 11.00 11.33
N PRO A 16 -12.70 12.16 10.91
CA PRO A 16 -14.13 12.27 10.63
C PRO A 16 -14.66 11.23 9.64
N ALA A 17 -14.01 11.07 8.48
CA ALA A 17 -14.44 10.11 7.47
C ALA A 17 -14.26 8.64 7.90
N SER A 18 -13.39 8.40 8.88
CA SER A 18 -13.11 7.06 9.41
C SER A 18 -14.05 6.61 10.52
N VAL A 19 -14.94 7.48 11.02
CA VAL A 19 -15.89 7.14 12.11
C VAL A 19 -16.70 5.86 11.80
N PRO A 20 -17.30 5.67 10.61
CA PRO A 20 -18.03 4.44 10.31
C PRO A 20 -17.15 3.18 10.38
N PHE A 21 -15.91 3.28 9.91
CA PHE A 21 -14.94 2.19 10.00
C PHE A 21 -14.64 1.84 11.46
N LEU A 22 -14.40 2.86 12.31
CA LEU A 22 -14.15 2.66 13.74
C LEU A 22 -15.35 2.07 14.47
N LEU A 23 -16.57 2.54 14.19
CA LEU A 23 -17.80 2.01 14.76
C LEU A 23 -18.02 0.54 14.41
N MET A 24 -17.69 0.12 13.17
CA MET A 24 -17.77 -1.30 12.78
C MET A 24 -16.88 -2.20 13.65
N HIS A 25 -15.76 -1.71 14.19
CA HIS A 25 -14.90 -2.50 15.08
C HIS A 25 -15.51 -2.69 16.47
N LEU A 26 -16.47 -1.84 16.84
CA LEU A 26 -17.18 -1.92 18.13
C LEU A 26 -18.38 -2.86 18.06
N VAL A 27 -18.98 -3.06 16.88
CA VAL A 27 -20.18 -3.90 16.72
C VAL A 27 -19.99 -5.34 17.23
N PRO A 28 -18.87 -6.05 16.97
CA PRO A 28 -18.67 -7.40 17.49
C PRO A 28 -18.77 -7.53 19.01
N PHE A 29 -18.51 -6.47 19.78
CA PHE A 29 -18.68 -6.49 21.24
C PHE A 29 -20.15 -6.59 21.67
N LEU A 30 -21.10 -6.29 20.78
CA LEU A 30 -22.53 -6.54 21.06
C LEU A 30 -22.85 -8.04 21.16
N ALA A 31 -21.93 -8.93 20.76
CA ALA A 31 -22.12 -10.37 20.86
C ALA A 31 -22.37 -10.85 22.30
N PHE A 32 -21.89 -10.11 23.31
CA PHE A 32 -22.19 -10.35 24.73
C PHE A 32 -23.68 -10.21 25.09
N PHE A 33 -24.45 -9.49 24.26
CA PHE A 33 -25.87 -9.22 24.49
C PHE A 33 -26.80 -9.95 23.51
N THR A 34 -26.29 -10.49 22.40
CA THR A 34 -27.13 -11.13 21.37
C THR A 34 -27.35 -12.64 21.56
N GLY A 35 -26.57 -13.29 22.43
CA GLY A 35 -26.56 -14.76 22.56
C GLY A 35 -25.83 -15.43 21.38
N ILE A 36 -24.56 -15.80 21.58
CA ILE A 36 -23.76 -16.48 20.55
C ILE A 36 -24.18 -17.94 20.47
N THR A 37 -24.61 -18.38 19.29
CA THR A 37 -24.88 -19.79 19.00
C THR A 37 -23.75 -20.38 18.15
N LEU A 38 -23.64 -21.71 18.12
CA LEU A 38 -22.72 -22.40 17.22
C LEU A 38 -22.97 -22.03 15.74
N ALA A 39 -24.24 -21.87 15.34
CA ALA A 39 -24.60 -21.46 13.99
C ALA A 39 -24.02 -20.08 13.63
N ASN A 40 -24.02 -19.12 14.57
CA ASN A 40 -23.44 -17.80 14.35
C ASN A 40 -21.92 -17.86 14.14
N VAL A 41 -21.23 -18.73 14.90
CA VAL A 41 -19.79 -18.95 14.78
C VAL A 41 -19.45 -19.63 13.45
N VAL A 42 -20.20 -20.67 13.07
CA VAL A 42 -20.04 -21.32 11.76
C VAL A 42 -20.25 -20.33 10.62
N LEU A 43 -21.30 -19.51 10.70
CA LEU A 43 -21.56 -18.45 9.71
C LEU A 43 -20.40 -17.45 9.64
N CYS A 44 -19.82 -17.07 10.77
CA CYS A 44 -18.64 -16.19 10.83
C CYS A 44 -17.47 -16.80 10.05
N VAL A 45 -17.14 -18.06 10.31
CA VAL A 45 -16.05 -18.78 9.61
C VAL A 45 -16.34 -18.89 8.11
N VAL A 46 -17.57 -19.26 7.73
CA VAL A 46 -17.97 -19.39 6.33
C VAL A 46 -17.85 -18.04 5.61
N LEU A 47 -18.42 -16.97 6.17
CA LEU A 47 -18.34 -15.63 5.57
C LEU A 47 -16.91 -15.10 5.50
N TYR A 48 -16.04 -15.45 6.46
CA TYR A 48 -14.62 -15.15 6.39
C TYR A 48 -13.95 -15.86 5.22
N VAL A 49 -14.06 -17.20 5.16
CA VAL A 49 -13.38 -18.03 4.15
C VAL A 49 -13.86 -17.69 2.74
N VAL A 50 -15.17 -17.57 2.52
CA VAL A 50 -15.75 -17.27 1.20
C VAL A 50 -15.28 -15.90 0.70
N ARG A 51 -15.32 -14.87 1.55
CA ARG A 51 -14.90 -13.52 1.14
C ARG A 51 -13.39 -13.40 1.00
N MET A 52 -12.61 -14.08 1.84
CA MET A 52 -11.16 -14.19 1.65
C MET A 52 -10.83 -14.86 0.31
N PHE A 53 -11.55 -15.92 -0.07
CA PHE A 53 -11.39 -16.53 -1.39
C PHE A 53 -11.62 -15.50 -2.51
N PHE A 54 -12.67 -14.69 -2.46
CA PHE A 54 -12.91 -13.69 -3.50
C PHE A 54 -11.89 -12.53 -3.52
N ILE A 55 -11.33 -12.14 -2.37
CA ILE A 55 -10.21 -11.20 -2.32
C ILE A 55 -8.98 -11.80 -3.02
N THR A 56 -8.62 -13.03 -2.65
CA THR A 56 -7.41 -13.68 -3.11
C THR A 56 -7.49 -14.15 -4.56
N ALA A 57 -8.53 -14.91 -4.90
CA ALA A 57 -8.76 -15.42 -6.24
C ALA A 57 -9.20 -14.33 -7.21
N GLY A 58 -10.12 -13.44 -6.78
CA GLY A 58 -10.70 -12.39 -7.60
C GLY A 58 -9.85 -11.13 -7.62
N TYR A 59 -9.96 -10.30 -6.58
CA TYR A 59 -9.30 -8.98 -6.52
C TYR A 59 -7.81 -9.06 -6.80
N HIS A 60 -7.14 -10.02 -6.18
CA HIS A 60 -5.69 -10.15 -6.27
C HIS A 60 -5.23 -10.89 -7.53
N ARG A 61 -5.47 -12.20 -7.62
CA ARG A 61 -4.88 -13.05 -8.67
C ARG A 61 -5.46 -12.76 -10.07
N TYR A 62 -6.72 -12.35 -10.17
CA TYR A 62 -7.36 -12.03 -11.45
C TYR A 62 -7.26 -10.54 -11.79
N PHE A 63 -7.89 -9.66 -11.00
CA PHE A 63 -7.99 -8.25 -11.36
C PHE A 63 -6.65 -7.53 -11.26
N ALA A 64 -5.84 -7.80 -10.22
CA ALA A 64 -4.55 -7.15 -10.10
C ALA A 64 -3.48 -7.78 -11.02
N HIS A 65 -3.40 -9.12 -11.09
CA HIS A 65 -2.26 -9.81 -11.75
C HIS A 65 -2.56 -10.54 -13.05
N ARG A 66 -3.83 -10.74 -13.42
CA ARG A 66 -4.22 -11.49 -14.63
C ARG A 66 -3.54 -12.85 -14.75
N SER A 67 -3.42 -13.56 -13.63
CA SER A 67 -2.72 -14.84 -13.58
C SER A 67 -3.50 -15.99 -14.22
N TYR A 68 -4.79 -15.79 -14.52
CA TYR A 68 -5.67 -16.73 -15.21
C TYR A 68 -6.76 -15.97 -15.99
N LYS A 69 -7.56 -16.68 -16.78
CA LYS A 69 -8.66 -16.11 -17.59
C LYS A 69 -10.03 -16.53 -17.09
N LEU A 70 -10.99 -15.60 -17.18
CA LEU A 70 -12.41 -15.80 -16.90
C LEU A 70 -13.26 -15.34 -18.08
N GLY A 71 -14.48 -15.89 -18.19
CA GLY A 71 -15.54 -15.26 -18.98
C GLY A 71 -16.15 -14.06 -18.24
N ARG A 72 -16.90 -13.21 -18.97
CA ARG A 72 -17.48 -11.97 -18.41
C ARG A 72 -18.39 -12.21 -17.19
N GLY A 73 -19.21 -13.27 -17.22
CA GLY A 73 -20.06 -13.64 -16.10
C GLY A 73 -19.27 -13.99 -14.84
N MET A 74 -18.27 -14.88 -14.96
CA MET A 74 -17.44 -15.26 -13.81
C MET A 74 -16.55 -14.10 -13.32
N GLN A 75 -16.12 -13.22 -14.22
CA GLN A 75 -15.46 -11.96 -13.86
C GLN A 75 -16.38 -11.12 -12.96
N PHE A 76 -17.66 -10.94 -13.32
CA PHE A 76 -18.60 -10.23 -12.48
C PHE A 76 -18.82 -10.92 -11.13
N VAL A 77 -18.94 -12.25 -11.09
CA VAL A 77 -19.07 -13.01 -9.84
C VAL A 77 -17.86 -12.81 -8.93
N MET A 78 -16.64 -12.86 -9.47
CA MET A 78 -15.41 -12.61 -8.71
C MET A 78 -15.35 -11.18 -8.17
N ALA A 79 -15.80 -10.19 -8.96
CA ALA A 79 -15.87 -8.80 -8.51
C ALA A 79 -16.90 -8.62 -7.39
N LEU A 80 -18.13 -9.11 -7.59
CA LEU A 80 -19.23 -8.97 -6.63
C LEU A 80 -18.87 -9.63 -5.29
N GLY A 81 -18.37 -10.86 -5.32
CA GLY A 81 -17.95 -11.57 -4.11
C GLY A 81 -16.79 -10.87 -3.38
N GLY A 82 -15.86 -10.26 -4.12
CA GLY A 82 -14.78 -9.47 -3.53
C GLY A 82 -15.32 -8.18 -2.90
N THR A 83 -16.29 -7.52 -3.52
CA THR A 83 -16.89 -6.29 -2.98
C THR A 83 -17.68 -6.54 -1.69
N MET A 84 -18.25 -7.74 -1.49
CA MET A 84 -18.89 -8.14 -0.22
C MET A 84 -17.93 -8.19 0.99
N SER A 85 -16.61 -8.08 0.77
CA SER A 85 -15.61 -7.91 1.83
C SER A 85 -15.62 -6.53 2.48
N ALA A 86 -16.30 -5.55 1.88
CA ALA A 86 -16.28 -4.14 2.28
C ALA A 86 -14.88 -3.47 2.25
N GLN A 87 -13.94 -4.00 1.47
CA GLN A 87 -12.59 -3.41 1.28
C GLN A 87 -12.51 -2.48 0.06
N LYS A 88 -13.56 -1.65 -0.13
CA LYS A 88 -13.76 -0.78 -1.31
C LYS A 88 -13.97 -1.57 -2.62
N GLY A 89 -14.09 -0.82 -3.70
CA GLY A 89 -14.39 -1.34 -5.03
C GLY A 89 -13.27 -2.17 -5.65
N VAL A 90 -13.65 -3.04 -6.60
CA VAL A 90 -12.73 -3.97 -7.28
C VAL A 90 -11.64 -3.26 -8.09
N LEU A 91 -11.98 -2.15 -8.75
CA LEU A 91 -11.04 -1.40 -9.58
C LEU A 91 -10.12 -0.57 -8.68
N TRP A 92 -10.66 0.01 -7.61
CA TRP A 92 -9.90 0.70 -6.58
C TRP A 92 -8.83 -0.23 -5.99
N TRP A 93 -9.24 -1.42 -5.55
CA TRP A 93 -8.37 -2.38 -4.88
C TRP A 93 -7.28 -2.88 -5.84
N ALA A 94 -7.68 -3.36 -7.03
CA ALA A 94 -6.74 -3.90 -8.01
C ALA A 94 -5.77 -2.84 -8.56
N GLY A 95 -6.25 -1.63 -8.81
CA GLY A 95 -5.44 -0.53 -9.30
C GLY A 95 -4.36 -0.11 -8.30
N HIS A 96 -4.74 0.05 -7.03
CA HIS A 96 -3.80 0.35 -5.94
C HIS A 96 -2.82 -0.79 -5.69
N HIS A 97 -3.26 -2.04 -5.79
CA HIS A 97 -2.39 -3.19 -5.65
C HIS A 97 -1.35 -3.29 -6.80
N ARG A 98 -1.72 -2.91 -8.03
CA ARG A 98 -0.78 -2.78 -9.15
C ARG A 98 0.27 -1.70 -8.88
N ASP A 99 -0.13 -0.56 -8.32
CA ASP A 99 0.79 0.49 -7.87
C ASP A 99 1.72 -0.01 -6.76
N HIS A 100 1.20 -0.77 -5.79
CA HIS A 100 2.01 -1.40 -4.75
C HIS A 100 3.11 -2.27 -5.35
N HIS A 101 2.80 -3.15 -6.32
CA HIS A 101 3.83 -3.97 -6.95
C HIS A 101 4.84 -3.18 -7.80
N LEU A 102 4.42 -2.06 -8.38
CA LEU A 102 5.32 -1.20 -9.16
C LEU A 102 6.28 -0.42 -8.26
N TYR A 103 5.82 -0.05 -7.06
CA TYR A 103 6.51 0.87 -6.17
C TYR A 103 6.80 0.28 -4.79
N SER A 104 6.76 -1.04 -4.65
CA SER A 104 6.77 -1.74 -3.35
C SER A 104 7.88 -1.23 -2.44
N ASP A 105 7.53 -0.99 -1.18
CA ASP A 105 8.45 -0.49 -0.16
C ASP A 105 9.09 0.87 -0.47
N SER A 106 8.59 1.61 -1.47
CA SER A 106 9.05 2.97 -1.78
C SER A 106 8.14 4.04 -1.15
N GLU A 107 8.44 5.31 -1.42
CA GLU A 107 7.58 6.42 -1.01
C GLU A 107 6.26 6.48 -1.80
N ARG A 108 6.14 5.82 -2.96
CA ARG A 108 4.89 5.81 -3.73
C ARG A 108 3.97 4.64 -3.40
N ASP A 109 4.46 3.66 -2.63
CA ASP A 109 3.65 2.55 -2.15
C ASP A 109 2.75 3.00 -0.99
N ILE A 110 1.44 2.89 -1.22
CA ILE A 110 0.40 3.42 -0.35
C ILE A 110 0.43 2.78 1.04
N HIS A 111 0.80 1.50 1.12
CA HIS A 111 0.85 0.74 2.35
C HIS A 111 2.27 0.25 2.67
N SER A 112 3.27 1.02 2.23
CA SER A 112 4.68 0.73 2.48
C SER A 112 4.98 0.50 3.97
N PRO A 113 5.55 -0.64 4.36
CA PRO A 113 5.92 -0.94 5.75
C PRO A 113 6.99 0.02 6.29
N LYS A 114 7.74 0.68 5.40
CA LYS A 114 8.75 1.69 5.79
C LYS A 114 8.12 2.95 6.39
N ARG A 115 6.82 3.18 6.19
CA ARG A 115 6.02 4.26 6.81
C ARG A 115 5.53 3.92 8.23
N GLY A 116 5.88 2.72 8.73
CA GLY A 116 5.57 2.22 10.06
C GLY A 116 4.47 1.14 10.05
N PHE A 117 4.54 0.22 11.01
CA PHE A 117 3.64 -0.94 11.10
C PHE A 117 2.16 -0.56 11.03
N TRP A 118 1.72 0.40 11.85
CA TRP A 118 0.33 0.84 11.89
C TRP A 118 -0.13 1.52 10.60
N TRP A 119 0.79 2.16 9.87
CA TRP A 119 0.48 2.70 8.56
C TRP A 119 0.21 1.60 7.56
N SER A 120 1.13 0.63 7.42
CA SER A 120 0.99 -0.50 6.49
C SER A 120 -0.18 -1.41 6.85
N HIS A 121 -0.55 -1.47 8.13
CA HIS A 121 -1.67 -2.29 8.58
C HIS A 121 -3.01 -1.60 8.27
N VAL A 122 -3.25 -0.38 8.76
CA VAL A 122 -4.59 0.26 8.65
C VAL A 122 -4.54 1.72 8.21
N GLY A 123 -3.49 2.47 8.55
CA GLY A 123 -3.46 3.92 8.31
C GLY A 123 -3.61 4.33 6.85
N TRP A 124 -3.07 3.52 5.92
CA TRP A 124 -3.19 3.76 4.48
C TRP A 124 -4.65 3.72 3.98
N PHE A 125 -5.48 2.84 4.58
CA PHE A 125 -6.87 2.61 4.18
C PHE A 125 -7.79 3.76 4.61
N LEU A 126 -7.41 4.45 5.69
CA LEU A 126 -8.14 5.57 6.30
C LEU A 126 -7.65 6.95 5.82
N CYS A 127 -6.81 6.97 4.79
CA CYS A 127 -6.22 8.18 4.24
C CYS A 127 -6.95 8.65 2.98
N ASP A 128 -7.34 9.93 2.95
CA ASP A 128 -8.09 10.51 1.82
C ASP A 128 -7.28 10.58 0.53
N LYS A 129 -5.96 10.67 0.61
CA LYS A 129 -5.08 10.73 -0.57
C LYS A 129 -5.32 9.57 -1.54
N TYR A 130 -5.67 8.41 -1.02
CA TYR A 130 -5.85 7.18 -1.80
C TYR A 130 -7.33 6.80 -1.92
N LYS A 131 -8.26 7.74 -1.69
CA LYS A 131 -9.70 7.42 -1.74
C LYS A 131 -10.18 7.12 -3.17
N ASP A 132 -9.56 7.74 -4.17
CA ASP A 132 -10.01 7.68 -5.56
C ASP A 132 -9.41 6.48 -6.30
N THR A 133 -10.17 5.89 -7.21
CA THR A 133 -9.73 4.74 -8.01
C THR A 133 -8.67 5.17 -9.04
N PRO A 134 -7.48 4.54 -9.08
CA PRO A 134 -6.44 4.88 -10.05
C PRO A 134 -6.77 4.22 -11.41
N VAL A 135 -7.75 4.77 -12.12
CA VAL A 135 -8.30 4.24 -13.38
C VAL A 135 -7.19 3.98 -14.41
N ASP A 136 -6.15 4.82 -14.44
CA ASP A 136 -5.01 4.66 -15.34
C ASP A 136 -4.25 3.34 -15.16
N ARG A 137 -4.28 2.76 -13.95
CA ARG A 137 -3.64 1.47 -13.64
C ARG A 137 -4.48 0.27 -14.00
N ILE A 138 -5.78 0.45 -14.22
CA ILE A 138 -6.77 -0.62 -14.32
C ILE A 138 -7.71 -0.44 -15.52
N LYS A 139 -7.27 0.29 -16.57
CA LYS A 139 -8.05 0.60 -17.80
C LYS A 139 -8.70 -0.62 -18.44
N ASP A 140 -7.97 -1.72 -18.36
CA ASP A 140 -8.29 -3.03 -18.91
C ASP A 140 -9.50 -3.69 -18.25
N PHE A 141 -9.86 -3.30 -17.02
CA PHE A 141 -11.11 -3.69 -16.35
C PHE A 141 -12.08 -2.51 -16.17
N ALA A 142 -11.59 -1.27 -16.17
CA ALA A 142 -12.44 -0.08 -16.09
C ALA A 142 -13.32 0.15 -17.33
N SER A 143 -13.04 -0.55 -18.44
CA SER A 143 -13.90 -0.54 -19.63
C SER A 143 -15.24 -1.27 -19.41
N PHE A 144 -15.37 -2.12 -18.39
CA PHE A 144 -16.60 -2.87 -18.13
C PHE A 144 -17.57 -2.07 -17.23
N PRO A 145 -18.78 -1.74 -17.71
CA PRO A 145 -19.72 -0.89 -16.96
C PRO A 145 -20.17 -1.52 -15.65
N GLU A 146 -20.37 -2.84 -15.60
CA GLU A 146 -20.76 -3.56 -14.39
C GLU A 146 -19.69 -3.49 -13.30
N LEU A 147 -18.40 -3.46 -13.67
CA LEU A 147 -17.30 -3.33 -12.72
C LEU A 147 -17.17 -1.89 -12.21
N ARG A 148 -17.39 -0.90 -13.07
CA ARG A 148 -17.47 0.50 -12.63
C ARG A 148 -18.62 0.73 -11.67
N TRP A 149 -19.79 0.14 -11.94
CA TRP A 149 -20.94 0.21 -11.04
C TRP A 149 -20.61 -0.39 -9.67
N LEU A 150 -20.03 -1.59 -9.63
CA LEU A 150 -19.59 -2.21 -8.38
C LEU A 150 -18.53 -1.37 -7.64
N ASP A 151 -17.62 -0.74 -8.40
CA ASP A 151 -16.56 0.09 -7.81
C ASP A 151 -17.13 1.37 -7.18
N THR A 152 -18.03 2.06 -7.88
CA THR A 152 -18.73 3.26 -7.40
C THR A 152 -19.65 2.95 -6.22
N TRP A 153 -20.44 1.88 -6.31
CA TRP A 153 -21.43 1.48 -5.32
C TRP A 153 -20.93 0.34 -4.44
N ASN A 154 -19.65 0.38 -4.05
CA ASN A 154 -18.98 -0.72 -3.36
C ASN A 154 -19.55 -1.07 -1.97
N LEU A 155 -20.39 -0.21 -1.39
CA LEU A 155 -21.11 -0.50 -0.15
C LEU A 155 -22.43 -1.24 -0.38
N VAL A 156 -22.98 -1.24 -1.60
CA VAL A 156 -24.26 -1.91 -1.89
C VAL A 156 -24.16 -3.43 -1.68
N PRO A 157 -23.16 -4.16 -2.24
CA PRO A 157 -23.04 -5.60 -2.00
C PRO A 157 -22.86 -6.01 -0.52
N PRO A 158 -21.95 -5.42 0.28
CA PRO A 158 -21.81 -5.80 1.68
C PRO A 158 -23.04 -5.40 2.51
N THR A 159 -23.70 -4.27 2.23
CA THR A 159 -24.96 -3.91 2.90
C THR A 159 -26.08 -4.89 2.58
N ALA A 160 -26.24 -5.29 1.32
CA ALA A 160 -27.23 -6.30 0.93
C ALA A 160 -26.96 -7.64 1.63
N LEU A 161 -25.70 -8.06 1.73
CA LEU A 161 -25.30 -9.26 2.47
C LEU A 161 -25.63 -9.13 3.97
N ALA A 162 -25.34 -7.99 4.59
CA ALA A 162 -25.66 -7.74 6.00
C ALA A 162 -27.17 -7.82 6.25
N LEU A 163 -27.98 -7.20 5.40
CA LEU A 163 -29.45 -7.24 5.49
C LEU A 163 -29.99 -8.66 5.30
N ALA A 164 -29.44 -9.43 4.36
CA ALA A 164 -29.81 -10.84 4.19
C ALA A 164 -29.46 -11.67 5.44
N VAL A 165 -28.26 -11.50 5.99
CA VAL A 165 -27.85 -12.19 7.23
C VAL A 165 -28.77 -11.83 8.40
N LEU A 166 -29.15 -10.56 8.53
CA LEU A 166 -30.10 -10.12 9.56
C LEU A 166 -31.49 -10.75 9.35
N ALA A 167 -32.00 -10.73 8.12
CA ALA A 167 -33.33 -11.24 7.79
C ALA A 167 -33.47 -12.74 8.06
N PHE A 168 -32.43 -13.54 7.77
CA PHE A 168 -32.48 -15.00 7.90
C PHE A 168 -31.90 -15.54 9.21
N GLY A 169 -30.96 -14.83 9.84
CA GLY A 169 -30.25 -15.30 11.03
C GLY A 169 -30.40 -14.40 12.28
N GLY A 170 -31.09 -13.27 12.15
CA GLY A 170 -31.30 -12.33 13.26
C GLY A 170 -30.03 -11.61 13.73
N TRP A 171 -30.13 -10.96 14.89
CA TRP A 171 -29.08 -10.10 15.43
C TRP A 171 -27.79 -10.85 15.76
N GLY A 172 -27.87 -12.07 16.30
CA GLY A 172 -26.69 -12.88 16.60
C GLY A 172 -25.87 -13.22 15.36
N ALA A 173 -26.55 -13.56 14.26
CA ALA A 173 -25.92 -13.81 12.96
C ALA A 173 -25.36 -12.53 12.33
N LEU A 174 -26.05 -11.39 12.45
CA LEU A 174 -25.53 -10.12 11.95
C LEU A 174 -24.25 -9.70 12.70
N VAL A 175 -24.29 -9.68 14.03
CA VAL A 175 -23.16 -9.23 14.87
C VAL A 175 -21.97 -10.18 14.78
N THR A 176 -22.20 -11.47 15.00
CA THR A 176 -21.11 -12.47 15.02
C THR A 176 -20.81 -13.01 13.63
N GLY A 177 -21.83 -13.36 12.85
CA GLY A 177 -21.65 -13.90 11.51
C GLY A 177 -21.08 -12.85 10.56
N PHE A 178 -21.74 -11.70 10.37
CA PHE A 178 -21.32 -10.70 9.38
C PHE A 178 -20.25 -9.73 9.92
N PHE A 179 -20.51 -9.01 11.02
CA PHE A 179 -19.59 -7.95 11.48
C PHE A 179 -18.25 -8.51 11.97
N LEU A 180 -18.25 -9.49 12.88
CA LEU A 180 -17.00 -10.09 13.37
C LEU A 180 -16.18 -10.70 12.23
N SER A 181 -16.79 -11.46 11.32
CA SER A 181 -16.04 -12.00 10.17
C SER A 181 -15.50 -10.91 9.24
N THR A 182 -16.16 -9.75 9.13
CA THR A 182 -15.69 -8.60 8.35
C THR A 182 -14.46 -7.96 8.99
N ILE A 183 -14.46 -7.79 10.32
CA ILE A 183 -13.30 -7.25 11.05
C ILE A 183 -12.12 -8.23 10.99
N LEU A 184 -12.37 -9.52 11.19
CA LEU A 184 -11.33 -10.55 11.02
C LEU A 184 -10.77 -10.54 9.60
N LEU A 185 -11.63 -10.37 8.59
CA LEU A 185 -11.22 -10.31 7.18
C LEU A 185 -10.34 -9.08 6.89
N TYR A 186 -10.71 -7.89 7.38
CA TYR A 186 -9.87 -6.69 7.28
C TYR A 186 -8.48 -6.96 7.83
N HIS A 187 -8.39 -7.39 9.08
CA HIS A 187 -7.08 -7.64 9.70
C HIS A 187 -6.33 -8.77 9.00
N GLY A 188 -7.00 -9.86 8.61
CA GLY A 188 -6.40 -10.94 7.82
C GLY A 188 -5.73 -10.41 6.56
N THR A 189 -6.43 -9.64 5.75
CA THR A 189 -5.86 -9.03 4.54
C THR A 189 -4.75 -8.00 4.85
N PHE A 190 -4.95 -7.16 5.86
CA PHE A 190 -4.00 -6.11 6.23
C PHE A 190 -2.70 -6.65 6.82
N THR A 191 -2.71 -7.85 7.41
CA THR A 191 -1.47 -8.51 7.84
C THR A 191 -0.56 -8.87 6.67
N ILE A 192 -1.08 -9.03 5.46
CA ILE A 192 -0.24 -9.23 4.27
C ILE A 192 0.56 -7.96 3.98
N ASN A 193 -0.05 -6.78 4.09
CA ASN A 193 0.68 -5.52 3.90
C ASN A 193 1.67 -5.22 5.04
N SER A 194 1.37 -5.68 6.27
CA SER A 194 2.19 -5.37 7.45
C SER A 194 3.08 -6.53 7.92
N LEU A 195 2.50 -7.60 8.46
CA LEU A 195 3.23 -8.72 9.04
C LEU A 195 4.07 -9.49 8.02
N SER A 196 3.58 -9.67 6.79
CA SER A 196 4.37 -10.38 5.76
C SER A 196 5.64 -9.60 5.35
N HIS A 197 5.75 -8.32 5.69
CA HIS A 197 6.95 -7.50 5.45
C HIS A 197 7.90 -7.43 6.66
N VAL A 198 7.57 -8.10 7.78
CA VAL A 198 8.42 -8.10 8.99
C VAL A 198 8.66 -9.50 9.56
N PHE A 199 7.73 -10.43 9.38
CA PHE A 199 7.74 -11.75 10.01
C PHE A 199 7.58 -12.88 8.98
N GLY A 200 8.62 -13.71 8.83
CA GLY A 200 8.65 -14.82 7.89
C GLY A 200 10.04 -15.07 7.33
N ARG A 201 10.13 -15.87 6.26
CA ARG A 201 11.38 -16.19 5.55
C ARG A 201 11.43 -15.55 4.17
N ARG A 202 12.61 -15.15 3.73
CA ARG A 202 12.85 -14.68 2.36
C ARG A 202 13.54 -15.79 1.60
N ARG A 203 12.87 -16.32 0.58
CA ARG A 203 13.41 -17.36 -0.30
C ARG A 203 14.04 -16.76 -1.55
N PHE A 204 13.51 -15.64 -2.01
CA PHE A 204 13.94 -14.97 -3.23
C PHE A 204 14.38 -13.54 -2.91
N ALA A 205 15.49 -13.12 -3.51
CA ALA A 205 15.98 -11.76 -3.46
C ALA A 205 15.05 -10.87 -4.28
N THR A 206 14.18 -10.13 -3.58
CA THR A 206 13.33 -9.07 -4.12
C THR A 206 13.81 -7.70 -3.62
N SER A 207 13.42 -6.63 -4.31
CA SER A 207 13.77 -5.25 -3.91
C SER A 207 12.98 -4.70 -2.72
N ASP A 208 11.92 -5.41 -2.31
CA ASP A 208 11.07 -5.11 -1.16
C ASP A 208 11.39 -6.01 0.03
N THR A 209 10.66 -5.82 1.14
CA THR A 209 10.81 -6.60 2.38
C THR A 209 9.81 -7.74 2.54
N SER A 210 9.11 -8.15 1.47
CA SER A 210 8.15 -9.28 1.51
C SER A 210 8.78 -10.56 2.07
N ARG A 211 7.99 -11.37 2.78
CA ARG A 211 8.40 -12.64 3.40
C ARG A 211 7.30 -13.68 3.26
N ASN A 212 7.71 -14.93 3.11
CA ASN A 212 6.83 -16.08 3.20
C ASN A 212 6.55 -16.41 4.66
N ASN A 213 5.27 -16.61 4.99
CA ASN A 213 4.80 -16.95 6.32
C ASN A 213 3.64 -17.95 6.23
N TRP A 214 3.85 -19.16 6.74
CA TRP A 214 2.88 -20.24 6.64
C TRP A 214 1.62 -19.99 7.49
N LEU A 215 1.74 -19.34 8.65
CA LEU A 215 0.58 -18.99 9.49
C LEU A 215 -0.32 -17.99 8.75
N LEU A 216 0.28 -16.94 8.19
CA LEU A 216 -0.45 -15.99 7.36
C LEU A 216 -1.08 -16.68 6.15
N ALA A 217 -0.36 -17.60 5.50
CA ALA A 217 -0.88 -18.34 4.35
C ALA A 217 -2.12 -19.18 4.70
N MET A 218 -2.21 -19.74 5.91
CA MET A 218 -3.40 -20.49 6.33
C MET A 218 -4.61 -19.58 6.49
N ILE A 219 -4.46 -18.47 7.22
CA ILE A 219 -5.59 -17.56 7.48
C ILE A 219 -6.00 -16.77 6.23
N THR A 220 -5.07 -16.51 5.32
CA THR A 220 -5.33 -15.78 4.06
C THR A 220 -5.47 -16.68 2.85
N LEU A 221 -5.65 -17.99 3.03
CA LEU A 221 -5.89 -18.94 1.92
C LEU A 221 -4.78 -18.96 0.84
N GLY A 222 -3.55 -18.60 1.20
CA GLY A 222 -2.36 -18.67 0.34
C GLY A 222 -1.55 -17.36 0.23
N GLU A 223 -2.09 -16.22 0.65
CA GLU A 223 -1.43 -14.91 0.46
C GLU A 223 -0.18 -14.69 1.30
N GLY A 224 -0.02 -15.50 2.35
CA GLY A 224 1.18 -15.48 3.20
C GLY A 224 2.44 -15.96 2.49
N TRP A 225 2.36 -16.56 1.30
CA TRP A 225 3.53 -16.84 0.44
C TRP A 225 3.99 -15.58 -0.30
N HIS A 226 4.14 -14.49 0.46
CA HIS A 226 4.23 -13.14 -0.09
C HIS A 226 5.56 -12.86 -0.81
N ASN A 227 6.67 -13.45 -0.36
CA ASN A 227 7.95 -13.31 -1.06
C ASN A 227 7.98 -14.10 -2.37
N ASN A 228 7.34 -15.28 -2.42
CA ASN A 228 7.14 -15.98 -3.70
C ASN A 228 6.33 -15.11 -4.66
N HIS A 229 5.23 -14.54 -4.17
CA HIS A 229 4.35 -13.67 -4.94
C HIS A 229 5.07 -12.43 -5.48
N HIS A 230 5.85 -11.73 -4.64
CA HIS A 230 6.63 -10.57 -5.05
C HIS A 230 7.75 -10.92 -6.04
N HIS A 231 8.31 -12.13 -5.96
CA HIS A 231 9.29 -12.62 -6.92
C HIS A 231 8.67 -12.91 -8.29
N TYR A 232 7.48 -13.52 -8.34
CA TYR A 232 6.82 -13.85 -9.60
C TYR A 232 5.29 -13.73 -9.54
N ARG A 233 4.83 -12.47 -9.56
CA ARG A 233 3.43 -12.05 -9.42
C ARG A 233 2.46 -12.59 -10.48
N SER A 234 2.96 -13.03 -11.62
CA SER A 234 2.12 -13.55 -12.72
C SER A 234 1.65 -14.99 -12.49
N SER A 235 2.17 -15.67 -11.46
CA SER A 235 1.72 -17.01 -11.08
C SER A 235 0.33 -16.98 -10.45
N THR A 236 -0.50 -17.98 -10.75
CA THR A 236 -1.80 -18.16 -10.09
C THR A 236 -1.66 -18.80 -8.71
N ASN A 237 -0.70 -19.71 -8.53
CA ASN A 237 -0.33 -20.23 -7.21
C ASN A 237 0.74 -19.33 -6.59
N GLN A 238 0.56 -18.96 -5.34
CA GLN A 238 1.58 -18.25 -4.56
C GLN A 238 2.43 -19.22 -3.75
N GLY A 239 1.86 -20.36 -3.34
CA GLY A 239 2.63 -21.50 -2.88
C GLY A 239 3.33 -22.17 -4.06
N PHE A 240 4.65 -22.03 -4.18
CA PHE A 240 5.44 -22.53 -5.31
C PHE A 240 5.78 -24.01 -5.19
N TYR A 241 5.79 -24.54 -3.97
CA TYR A 241 6.13 -25.93 -3.69
C TYR A 241 4.93 -26.70 -3.17
N TRP A 242 4.94 -28.03 -3.31
CA TRP A 242 3.79 -28.88 -2.99
C TRP A 242 3.36 -28.82 -1.51
N TRP A 243 4.29 -28.52 -0.60
CA TRP A 243 4.00 -28.35 0.83
C TRP A 243 3.49 -26.94 1.18
N GLU A 244 3.50 -26.00 0.23
CA GLU A 244 3.01 -24.64 0.43
C GLU A 244 1.52 -24.57 0.16
N PHE A 245 0.74 -24.80 1.21
CA PHE A 245 -0.71 -24.81 1.12
C PHE A 245 -1.26 -23.46 0.61
N ASP A 246 -2.06 -23.53 -0.44
CA ASP A 246 -2.66 -22.40 -1.13
C ASP A 246 -4.11 -22.75 -1.50
N ALA A 247 -5.02 -22.58 -0.54
CA ALA A 247 -6.43 -22.96 -0.68
C ALA A 247 -7.12 -22.24 -1.86
N SER A 248 -6.81 -20.97 -2.08
CA SER A 248 -7.39 -20.21 -3.19
C SER A 248 -6.94 -20.76 -4.54
N TYR A 249 -5.70 -21.21 -4.66
CA TYR A 249 -5.25 -21.89 -5.87
C TYR A 249 -5.98 -23.22 -6.09
N TYR A 250 -6.18 -24.01 -5.04
CA TYR A 250 -6.89 -25.29 -5.15
C TYR A 250 -8.35 -25.09 -5.56
N ALA A 251 -9.03 -24.09 -4.99
CA ALA A 251 -10.38 -23.71 -5.40
C ALA A 251 -10.42 -23.22 -6.86
N LEU A 252 -9.45 -22.42 -7.30
CA LEU A 252 -9.33 -22.01 -8.71
C LEU A 252 -9.10 -23.21 -9.65
N ARG A 253 -8.34 -24.22 -9.22
CA ARG A 253 -8.12 -25.46 -9.98
C ARG A 253 -9.41 -26.27 -10.10
N LEU A 254 -10.19 -26.35 -9.03
CA LEU A 254 -11.51 -27.00 -9.05
C LEU A 254 -12.46 -26.27 -10.01
N LEU A 255 -12.52 -24.94 -9.96
CA LEU A 255 -13.31 -24.15 -10.93
C LEU A 255 -12.82 -24.35 -12.38
N GLY A 256 -11.55 -24.67 -12.58
CA GLY A 256 -11.00 -25.03 -13.88
C GLY A 256 -11.50 -26.36 -14.44
N VAL A 257 -11.84 -27.33 -13.58
CA VAL A 257 -12.48 -28.59 -14.00
C VAL A 257 -13.82 -28.33 -14.67
N PHE A 258 -14.56 -27.32 -14.20
CA PHE A 258 -15.84 -26.90 -14.77
C PHE A 258 -15.70 -25.88 -15.92
N GLY A 259 -14.47 -25.59 -16.37
CA GLY A 259 -14.21 -24.63 -17.46
C GLY A 259 -14.44 -23.14 -17.10
N LEU A 260 -14.73 -22.84 -15.84
CA LEU A 260 -14.98 -21.46 -15.37
C LEU A 260 -13.67 -20.65 -15.28
N VAL A 261 -12.59 -21.30 -14.88
CA VAL A 261 -11.23 -20.76 -14.81
C VAL A 261 -10.36 -21.40 -15.89
N ARG A 262 -9.67 -20.60 -16.69
CA ARG A 262 -8.83 -21.09 -17.80
C ARG A 262 -7.42 -20.53 -17.71
N GLU A 263 -6.46 -21.23 -18.31
CA GLU A 263 -5.07 -20.77 -18.48
C GLU A 263 -4.39 -20.31 -17.17
N THR A 264 -4.53 -21.09 -16.10
CA THR A 264 -3.80 -20.82 -14.85
C THR A 264 -2.30 -20.91 -15.09
N ARG A 265 -1.54 -19.94 -14.58
CA ARG A 265 -0.08 -19.88 -14.69
C ARG A 265 0.59 -20.46 -13.44
N ARG A 266 1.70 -21.15 -13.63
CA ARG A 266 2.61 -21.61 -12.57
C ARG A 266 4.00 -21.01 -12.78
N PRO A 267 4.84 -20.90 -11.74
CA PRO A 267 6.22 -20.49 -11.93
C PRO A 267 6.96 -21.54 -12.79
N PRO A 268 7.66 -21.14 -13.87
CA PRO A 268 8.55 -22.05 -14.59
C PRO A 268 9.76 -22.41 -13.74
N ALA A 269 10.44 -23.52 -14.06
CA ALA A 269 11.58 -24.01 -13.27
C ALA A 269 12.69 -22.96 -13.10
N GLU A 270 12.97 -22.16 -14.14
CA GLU A 270 13.94 -21.06 -14.07
C GLU A 270 13.59 -20.04 -12.97
N VAL A 271 12.31 -19.71 -12.80
CA VAL A 271 11.86 -18.77 -11.76
C VAL A 271 12.07 -19.34 -10.36
N LEU A 272 12.00 -20.66 -10.18
CA LEU A 272 12.22 -21.31 -8.88
C LEU A 272 13.69 -21.29 -8.44
N GLU A 273 14.62 -21.18 -9.39
CA GLU A 273 16.06 -21.11 -9.10
C GLU A 273 16.60 -19.67 -9.13
N LYS A 274 16.03 -18.81 -9.98
CA LYS A 274 16.46 -17.43 -10.14
C LYS A 274 16.30 -16.64 -8.85
N ASN A 275 17.33 -15.87 -8.49
CA ASN A 275 17.37 -15.01 -7.31
C ASN A 275 17.11 -15.75 -5.98
N ARG A 276 17.27 -17.07 -5.93
CA ARG A 276 17.10 -17.84 -4.71
C ARG A 276 18.18 -17.46 -3.69
N VAL A 277 17.75 -17.02 -2.51
CA VAL A 277 18.64 -16.75 -1.37
C VAL A 277 19.00 -18.10 -0.76
N ARG A 278 20.29 -18.46 -0.80
CA ARG A 278 20.79 -19.66 -0.11
C ARG A 278 20.68 -19.44 1.40
N ASP A 279 20.32 -20.49 2.15
CA ASP A 279 20.25 -20.39 3.60
C ASP A 279 21.62 -19.95 4.17
N GLY A 280 21.60 -18.92 5.02
CA GLY A 280 22.82 -18.30 5.57
C GLY A 280 23.52 -17.29 4.63
N ALA A 281 23.07 -17.15 3.37
CA ALA A 281 23.61 -16.16 2.46
C ALA A 281 23.06 -14.75 2.74
N PHE A 282 23.89 -13.76 2.44
CA PHE A 282 23.53 -12.35 2.54
C PHE A 282 22.44 -11.98 1.53
N ASP A 283 21.38 -11.30 2.00
CA ASP A 283 20.28 -10.86 1.15
C ASP A 283 20.71 -9.63 0.31
N ILE A 284 21.19 -9.92 -0.90
CA ILE A 284 21.63 -8.90 -1.88
C ILE A 284 20.48 -7.91 -2.20
N GLY A 285 19.23 -8.36 -2.27
CA GLY A 285 18.10 -7.48 -2.56
C GLY A 285 17.89 -6.43 -1.48
N ILE A 286 17.98 -6.83 -0.20
CA ILE A 286 17.94 -5.87 0.92
C ILE A 286 19.20 -4.99 0.93
N PHE A 287 20.36 -5.53 0.59
CA PHE A 287 21.58 -4.73 0.50
C PHE A 287 21.46 -3.65 -0.57
N GLU A 288 21.05 -3.98 -1.78
CA GLU A 288 20.83 -3.03 -2.87
C GLU A 288 19.79 -1.98 -2.45
N ALA A 289 18.68 -2.40 -1.84
CA ALA A 289 17.67 -1.47 -1.33
C ALA A 289 18.23 -0.51 -0.26
N ARG A 290 19.07 -1.01 0.65
CA ARG A 290 19.76 -0.21 1.68
C ARG A 290 20.84 0.68 1.08
N PHE A 291 21.61 0.20 0.13
CA PHE A 291 22.68 0.92 -0.56
C PHE A 291 22.10 2.06 -1.41
N LEU A 292 21.01 1.81 -2.16
CA LEU A 292 20.31 2.85 -2.92
C LEU A 292 19.68 3.90 -1.99
N LYS A 293 19.24 3.51 -0.78
CA LYS A 293 18.80 4.46 0.26
C LYS A 293 19.96 5.31 0.78
N PHE A 294 21.13 4.71 0.98
CA PHE A 294 22.35 5.43 1.35
C PHE A 294 22.76 6.42 0.26
N LYS A 295 22.80 6.00 -1.01
CA LYS A 295 23.10 6.88 -2.16
C LYS A 295 22.16 8.09 -2.22
N ARG A 296 20.84 7.87 -2.11
CA ARG A 296 19.85 8.96 -2.07
C ARG A 296 20.00 9.90 -0.87
N ARG A 297 20.55 9.44 0.26
CA ARG A 297 20.88 10.30 1.40
C ARG A 297 22.10 11.17 1.08
N MET A 298 23.13 10.59 0.47
CA MET A 298 24.30 11.32 0.01
C MET A 298 23.91 12.40 -1.02
N ASP A 299 23.08 12.06 -2.00
CA ASP A 299 22.63 13.02 -3.03
C ASP A 299 21.83 14.19 -2.41
N ARG A 300 20.95 13.90 -1.44
CA ARG A 300 20.21 14.94 -0.71
C ARG A 300 21.11 15.82 0.16
N ALA A 301 22.09 15.23 0.85
CA ALA A 301 23.06 15.96 1.65
C ALA A 301 23.91 16.89 0.75
N LYS A 302 24.38 16.37 -0.39
CA LYS A 302 25.11 17.15 -1.40
C LYS A 302 24.28 18.33 -1.89
N LYS A 303 23.05 18.09 -2.34
CA LYS A 303 22.15 19.16 -2.81
C LYS A 303 21.89 20.23 -1.75
N LYS A 304 21.74 19.83 -0.48
CA LYS A 304 21.58 20.79 0.64
C LYS A 304 22.85 21.60 0.89
N GLY A 305 24.02 20.96 0.79
CA GLY A 305 25.32 21.63 0.86
C GLY A 305 25.49 22.64 -0.27
N ASP A 306 25.25 22.23 -1.52
CA ASP A 306 25.34 23.10 -2.70
C ASP A 306 24.42 24.33 -2.55
N ALA A 307 23.18 24.13 -2.08
CA ALA A 307 22.26 25.24 -1.82
C ALA A 307 22.74 26.19 -0.71
N TYR A 308 23.34 25.67 0.36
CA TYR A 308 23.91 26.48 1.43
C TYR A 308 25.08 27.33 0.93
N TYR A 309 26.00 26.72 0.16
CA TYR A 309 27.14 27.43 -0.41
C TYR A 309 26.73 28.50 -1.42
N GLU A 310 25.70 28.26 -2.23
CA GLU A 310 25.16 29.28 -3.14
C GLU A 310 24.58 30.49 -2.39
N VAL A 311 23.86 30.27 -1.28
CA VAL A 311 23.38 31.38 -0.43
C VAL A 311 24.56 32.17 0.14
N LYS A 312 25.55 31.47 0.74
CA LYS A 312 26.74 32.12 1.31
C LYS A 312 27.57 32.85 0.28
N ARG A 313 27.67 32.31 -0.94
CA ARG A 313 28.33 32.97 -2.07
C ARG A 313 27.63 34.28 -2.44
N ARG A 314 26.29 34.29 -2.50
CA ARG A 314 25.52 35.52 -2.77
C ARG A 314 25.70 36.58 -1.68
N GLU A 315 25.64 36.17 -0.42
CA GLU A 315 25.90 37.08 0.73
C GLU A 315 27.31 37.68 0.66
N LEU A 316 28.33 36.85 0.38
CA LEU A 316 29.71 37.32 0.24
C LEU A 316 29.87 38.29 -0.94
N VAL A 317 29.29 37.98 -2.10
CA VAL A 317 29.33 38.87 -3.28
C VAL A 317 28.67 40.20 -2.96
N ALA A 318 27.49 40.20 -2.33
CA ALA A 318 26.80 41.42 -1.92
C ALA A 318 27.64 42.26 -0.94
N PHE A 319 28.26 41.62 0.06
CA PHE A 319 29.17 42.29 0.99
C PHE A 319 30.38 42.91 0.27
N LEU A 320 30.99 42.17 -0.66
CA LEU A 320 32.15 42.66 -1.43
C LEU A 320 31.78 43.84 -2.34
N GLU A 321 30.58 43.84 -2.93
CA GLU A 321 30.10 44.98 -3.72
C GLU A 321 29.85 46.22 -2.85
N ASP A 322 29.26 46.06 -1.67
CA ASP A 322 29.03 47.16 -0.73
C ASP A 322 30.34 47.76 -0.22
N ALA A 323 31.31 46.91 0.13
CA ALA A 323 32.65 47.33 0.51
C ALA A 323 33.35 48.12 -0.60
N LYS A 324 33.23 47.69 -1.87
CA LYS A 324 33.77 48.42 -3.02
C LYS A 324 33.12 49.80 -3.20
N ARG A 325 31.79 49.90 -3.06
CA ARG A 325 31.07 51.18 -3.15
C ARG A 325 31.51 52.13 -2.05
N SER A 326 31.61 51.64 -0.81
CA SER A 326 32.07 52.42 0.33
C SER A 326 33.50 52.93 0.15
N ALA A 327 34.42 52.08 -0.33
CA ALA A 327 35.79 52.47 -0.64
C ALA A 327 35.87 53.53 -1.74
N ALA A 328 35.08 53.39 -2.81
CA ALA A 328 35.00 54.39 -3.88
C ALA A 328 34.45 55.74 -3.36
N GLY A 329 33.44 55.71 -2.49
CA GLY A 329 32.91 56.91 -1.84
C GLY A 329 33.94 57.61 -0.96
N MET A 330 34.70 56.86 -0.15
CA MET A 330 35.79 57.41 0.66
C MET A 330 36.91 58.01 -0.20
N ALA A 331 37.28 57.33 -1.29
CA ALA A 331 38.27 57.84 -2.23
C ALA A 331 37.81 59.13 -2.92
N TRP A 332 36.53 59.21 -3.32
CA TRP A 332 35.94 60.42 -3.87
C TRP A 332 35.94 61.57 -2.86
N LEU A 333 35.52 61.34 -1.61
CA LEU A 333 35.56 62.33 -0.54
C LEU A 333 36.99 62.83 -0.28
N ALA A 334 37.97 61.93 -0.23
CA ALA A 334 39.37 62.29 -0.04
C ALA A 334 39.92 63.15 -1.19
N ALA A 335 39.56 62.82 -2.45
CA ALA A 335 39.98 63.57 -3.62
C ALA A 335 39.36 64.98 -3.70
N HIS A 336 38.18 65.19 -3.10
CA HIS A 336 37.45 66.46 -3.14
C HIS A 336 37.42 67.19 -1.78
N ALA A 337 38.20 66.73 -0.79
CA ALA A 337 38.25 67.30 0.55
C ALA A 337 38.75 68.76 0.59
N TYR A 338 39.41 69.23 -0.47
CA TYR A 338 39.92 70.61 -0.62
C TYR A 338 39.09 71.47 -1.59
N ASP A 339 37.95 70.95 -2.08
CA ASP A 339 37.01 71.74 -2.87
C ASP A 339 36.25 72.72 -1.95
N PRO A 340 36.32 74.05 -2.17
CA PRO A 340 35.71 75.07 -1.30
C PRO A 340 34.20 74.91 -1.06
N LEU A 341 33.48 74.24 -1.97
CA LEU A 341 32.04 73.98 -1.85
C LEU A 341 31.69 72.81 -0.92
N ILE A 342 32.63 71.88 -0.69
CA ILE A 342 32.42 70.70 0.16
C ILE A 342 32.91 70.98 1.59
N SER A 343 33.96 71.80 1.76
CA SER A 343 34.46 72.21 3.07
C SER A 343 33.41 72.97 3.90
N SER A 344 32.53 73.73 3.26
CA SER A 344 31.42 74.45 3.92
C SER A 344 30.30 73.54 4.44
N PHE A 345 30.19 72.31 3.93
CA PHE A 345 29.13 71.36 4.32
C PHE A 345 29.58 70.41 5.45
N VAL A 346 30.89 70.12 5.53
CA VAL A 346 31.48 69.26 6.57
C VAL A 346 31.88 70.07 7.82
N GLY A 347 32.14 71.38 7.67
CA GLY A 347 32.51 72.27 8.77
C GLY A 347 31.36 72.84 9.61
N SER A 348 30.11 72.42 9.40
CA SER A 348 28.94 72.92 10.16
C SER A 348 28.32 71.87 11.08
N ARG A 349 29.14 71.17 11.86
CA ARG A 349 28.73 70.50 13.11
C ARG A 349 29.74 70.75 14.21
#